data_AF-A0A370N5B7-F1
#
_entry.id   AF-A0A370N5B7-F1
#
_cell.length_a   1.000
_cell.length_b   1.000
_cell.length_c   1.000
_cell.angle_alpha   90.00
_cell.angle_beta   90.00
_cell.angle_gamma   90.00
#
_symmetry.space_group_name_H-M   'P 1'
#
loop_
_entity.id
_entity.type
_entity.pdbx_description
1 polymer ?
#
loop_
_entity_poly.entity_id
_entity_poly.type
_entity_poly.pdbx_seq_one_letter_code
_entity_poly.pdbx_strand_id
1 'polypeptide(L)'
;MKGNEIIQESAALRGQGKYQEAIDLIEANLPDIDGDIRLNAQFEAFRAAVEAGNAETAREYATTIAAEELAPPSILTVSLINGAFHVADQDGNDGAGQPRLNEPRARHGSVPDQALM
;
A
#
# COMPACT_ATOMS: atom_id res chain seq x y z
N MET A 1 26.31 2.87 15.27
CA MET A 1 26.32 1.49 14.74
C MET A 1 25.40 1.49 13.52
N LYS A 2 25.74 0.84 12.40
CA LYS A 2 24.83 0.80 11.25
C LYS A 2 23.74 -0.24 11.50
N GLY A 3 22.52 -0.01 11.03
CA GLY A 3 21.41 -0.93 11.28
C GLY A 3 21.67 -2.38 10.83
N ASN A 4 22.45 -2.59 9.76
CA ASN A 4 22.85 -3.95 9.35
C ASN A 4 23.74 -4.67 10.38
N GLU A 5 24.59 -3.95 11.11
CA GLU A 5 25.42 -4.53 12.17
C GLU A 5 24.53 -4.97 13.35
N ILE A 6 23.51 -4.18 13.67
CA ILE A 6 22.54 -4.48 14.73
C ILE A 6 21.74 -5.75 14.41
N ILE A 7 21.29 -5.88 13.15
CA ILE A 7 20.58 -7.08 12.67
C ILE A 7 21.48 -8.32 12.75
N GLN A 8 22.74 -8.20 12.34
CA GLN A 8 23.70 -9.30 12.40
C GLN A 8 24.01 -9.73 13.84
N GLU A 9 24.17 -8.77 14.75
CA GLU A 9 24.40 -9.04 16.17
C GLU A 9 23.17 -9.68 16.82
N SER A 10 21.96 -9.19 16.51
CA SER A 10 20.71 -9.81 16.95
C SER A 10 20.57 -11.25 16.44
N ALA A 11 20.89 -11.51 15.17
CA ALA A 11 20.91 -12.85 14.62
C ALA A 11 21.92 -13.77 15.31
N ALA A 12 23.08 -13.24 15.70
CA ALA A 12 24.09 -13.99 16.44
C ALA A 12 23.61 -14.34 17.87
N LEU A 13 22.94 -13.41 18.55
CA LEU A 13 22.33 -13.63 19.87
C LEU A 13 21.21 -14.70 19.79
N ARG A 14 20.36 -14.62 18.77
CA ARG A 14 19.31 -15.62 18.48
C ARG A 14 19.92 -17.01 18.26
N GLY A 15 20.99 -17.11 17.47
CA GLY A 15 21.73 -18.35 17.26
C GLY A 15 22.35 -18.95 18.52
N GLN A 16 22.54 -18.14 19.58
CA GLN A 16 23.00 -18.58 20.90
C GLN A 16 21.87 -18.94 21.87
N GLY A 17 20.60 -18.83 21.43
CA GLY A 17 19.43 -19.01 22.28
C GLY A 17 19.11 -17.82 23.20
N LYS A 18 19.80 -16.69 23.02
CA LYS A 18 19.63 -15.46 23.80
C LYS A 18 18.54 -14.59 23.20
N TYR A 19 17.33 -15.14 23.12
CA TYR A 19 16.26 -14.54 22.34
C TYR A 19 15.82 -13.17 22.89
N GLN A 20 15.73 -13.02 24.21
CA GLN A 20 15.36 -11.74 24.82
C GLN A 20 16.41 -10.66 24.52
N GLU A 21 17.71 -10.97 24.69
CA GLU A 21 18.80 -10.04 24.34
C GLU A 21 18.75 -9.65 22.86
N ALA A 22 18.41 -10.59 21.96
CA ALA A 22 18.27 -10.32 20.52
C ALA A 22 17.10 -9.37 20.21
N ILE A 23 15.98 -9.51 20.92
CA ILE A 23 14.80 -8.65 20.80
C ILE A 23 15.11 -7.25 21.36
N ASP A 24 15.64 -7.19 22.58
CA ASP A 24 15.98 -5.94 23.26
C ASP A 24 16.97 -5.09 22.44
N LEU A 25 17.95 -5.75 21.82
CA LEU A 25 18.93 -5.10 20.95
C LEU A 25 18.26 -4.43 19.74
N ILE A 26 17.28 -5.09 19.12
CA ILE A 26 16.55 -4.53 17.99
C ILE A 26 15.64 -3.39 18.46
N GLU A 27 14.88 -3.58 19.54
CA GLU A 27 13.97 -2.54 20.07
C GLU A 27 14.69 -1.25 20.44
N ALA A 28 15.81 -1.37 21.15
CA ALA A 28 16.58 -0.22 21.60
C ALA A 28 17.14 0.62 20.44
N ASN A 29 17.35 0.00 19.27
CA ASN A 29 17.97 0.65 18.13
C ASN A 29 16.99 0.92 16.98
N LEU A 30 15.78 0.34 17.01
CA LEU A 30 14.74 0.50 15.99
C LEU A 30 14.48 1.96 15.55
N PRO A 31 14.42 2.97 16.44
CA PRO A 31 14.19 4.36 16.03
C PRO A 31 15.36 4.98 15.25
N ASP A 32 16.57 4.44 15.41
CA ASP A 32 17.79 4.90 14.73
C ASP A 32 18.12 4.07 13.48
N ILE A 33 17.36 3.00 13.21
CA ILE A 33 17.54 2.16 12.02
C ILE A 33 16.83 2.81 10.82
N ASP A 34 17.57 2.97 9.73
CA ASP A 34 17.07 3.47 8.45
C ASP A 34 15.85 2.69 7.94
N GLY A 35 14.88 3.40 7.35
CA GLY A 35 13.61 2.82 6.93
C GLY A 35 13.75 1.63 5.97
N ASP A 36 14.72 1.69 5.04
CA ASP A 36 15.02 0.62 4.08
C ASP A 36 15.42 -0.71 4.73
N ILE A 37 16.02 -0.67 5.93
CA ILE A 37 16.49 -1.86 6.64
C ILE A 37 15.71 -2.13 7.93
N ARG A 38 14.82 -1.22 8.34
CA ARG A 38 13.97 -1.34 9.53
C ARG A 38 13.06 -2.57 9.45
N LEU A 39 12.47 -2.84 8.29
CA LEU A 39 11.65 -4.03 8.08
C LEU A 39 12.44 -5.33 8.33
N ASN A 40 13.69 -5.38 7.88
CA ASN A 40 14.57 -6.52 8.12
C ASN A 40 14.89 -6.69 9.62
N ALA A 41 15.07 -5.58 10.35
CA ALA A 41 15.26 -5.60 11.79
C ALA A 41 14.03 -6.15 12.52
N GLN A 42 12.82 -5.72 12.13
CA GLN A 42 11.57 -6.22 12.69
C GLN A 42 11.36 -7.71 12.41
N PHE A 43 11.71 -8.19 11.21
CA PHE A 43 11.67 -9.63 10.91
C PHE A 43 12.62 -10.44 11.79
N GLU A 44 13.80 -9.90 12.13
CA GLU A 44 14.74 -10.61 13.00
C GLU A 44 14.23 -10.67 14.45
N ALA A 45 13.67 -9.57 14.97
CA ALA A 45 13.03 -9.56 16.30
C ALA A 45 11.80 -10.49 16.35
N PHE A 46 11.00 -10.52 15.28
CA PHE A 46 9.90 -11.48 15.14
C PHE A 46 10.38 -12.93 15.25
N ARG A 47 11.45 -13.29 14.53
CA ARG A 47 12.02 -14.65 14.58
C ARG A 47 12.50 -15.01 15.98
N ALA A 48 13.24 -14.10 16.62
CA ALA A 48 13.70 -14.28 17.99
C ALA A 48 12.52 -14.47 18.96
N ALA A 49 11.43 -13.71 18.82
CA ALA A 49 10.23 -13.87 19.65
C ALA A 49 9.52 -15.21 19.43
N VAL A 50 9.43 -15.68 18.18
CA VAL A 50 8.87 -17.01 17.86
C VAL A 50 9.71 -18.12 18.48
N GLU A 51 11.04 -18.07 18.36
CA GLU A 51 11.95 -19.06 18.92
C GLU A 51 12.01 -19.03 20.45
N ALA A 52 11.77 -17.87 21.07
CA ALA A 52 11.59 -17.73 22.51
C ALA A 52 10.26 -18.32 23.02
N GLY A 53 9.31 -18.60 22.12
CA GLY A 53 7.93 -18.93 22.49
C GLY A 53 7.14 -17.73 23.04
N ASN A 54 7.62 -16.49 22.83
CA ASN A 54 6.94 -15.28 23.26
C ASN A 54 5.89 -14.87 22.21
N ALA A 55 4.71 -15.48 22.32
CA ALA A 55 3.61 -15.29 21.37
C ALA A 55 3.05 -13.86 21.36
N GLU A 56 3.14 -13.13 22.47
CA GLU A 56 2.68 -11.74 22.56
C GLU A 56 3.58 -10.84 21.68
N THR A 57 4.89 -10.84 21.95
CA THR A 57 5.85 -10.05 21.20
C THR A 57 5.91 -10.46 19.72
N ALA A 58 5.84 -11.75 19.41
CA ALA A 58 5.78 -12.21 18.02
C ALA A 58 4.54 -11.66 17.28
N ARG A 59 3.40 -11.57 17.96
CA ARG A 59 2.17 -11.00 17.38
C ARG A 59 2.28 -9.49 17.17
N GLU A 60 2.90 -8.76 18.10
CA GLU A 60 3.12 -7.32 17.97
C GLU A 60 3.99 -7.01 16.75
N TYR A 61 5.10 -7.73 16.58
CA TYR A 61 5.95 -7.59 15.40
C TYR A 61 5.24 -8.00 14.12
N ALA A 62 4.50 -9.11 14.11
CA ALA A 62 3.73 -9.52 12.93
C ALA A 62 2.71 -8.46 12.49
N THR A 63 2.06 -7.79 13.45
CA THR A 63 1.11 -6.71 13.17
C THR A 63 1.82 -5.48 12.59
N THR A 64 2.97 -5.12 13.15
CA THR A 64 3.78 -3.98 12.69
C THR A 64 4.33 -4.21 11.29
N ILE A 65 4.90 -5.39 11.04
CA ILE A 65 5.42 -5.81 9.73
C ILE A 65 4.31 -5.78 8.68
N ALA A 66 3.12 -6.31 9.00
CA ALA A 66 2.00 -6.28 8.09
C ALA A 66 1.56 -4.84 7.75
N ALA A 67 1.58 -3.92 8.72
CA ALA A 67 1.26 -2.52 8.50
C ALA A 67 2.29 -1.80 7.61
N GLU A 68 3.59 -2.13 7.73
CA GLU A 68 4.64 -1.58 6.86
C GLU A 68 4.65 -2.22 5.46
N GLU A 69 4.30 -3.50 5.30
CA GLU A 69 4.15 -4.13 3.97
C GLU A 69 2.91 -3.59 3.22
N LEU A 70 1.81 -3.38 3.94
CA LEU A 70 0.58 -2.79 3.41
C LEU A 70 0.68 -1.28 3.18
N ALA A 71 1.79 -0.63 3.58
CA ALA A 71 2.00 0.77 3.28
C ALA A 71 2.13 0.93 1.75
N PRO A 72 1.20 1.64 1.08
CA PRO A 72 1.35 1.89 -0.34
C PRO A 72 2.65 2.70 -0.56
N PRO A 73 3.37 2.49 -1.67
CA PRO A 73 4.45 3.40 -2.04
C PRO A 73 3.87 4.81 -2.04
N SER A 74 4.49 5.74 -1.31
CA SER A 74 3.99 7.11 -1.09
C SER A 74 3.95 7.99 -2.36
N ILE A 75 3.93 7.39 -3.55
CA ILE A 75 3.79 8.03 -4.86
C ILE A 75 2.41 7.78 -5.49
N LEU A 76 1.53 6.97 -4.90
CA LEU A 76 0.20 6.71 -5.47
C LEU A 76 -0.92 6.87 -4.44
N THR A 77 -1.20 8.12 -4.05
CA THR A 77 -2.52 8.47 -3.52
C THR A 77 -3.53 8.42 -4.68
N VAL A 78 -3.99 7.22 -5.03
CA VAL A 78 -5.20 7.07 -5.84
C VAL A 78 -6.39 7.32 -4.93
N SER A 79 -6.89 8.55 -4.94
CA SER A 79 -8.15 8.91 -4.29
C SER A 79 -9.28 8.08 -4.87
N LEU A 80 -9.83 7.17 -4.06
CA LEU A 80 -10.98 6.36 -4.41
C LEU A 80 -12.25 7.23 -4.41
N ILE A 81 -12.49 7.96 -5.50
CA ILE A 81 -13.77 8.59 -5.80
C ILE A 81 -14.51 7.72 -6.81
N ASN A 82 -15.43 6.90 -6.30
CA ASN A 82 -16.49 6.19 -7.03
C ASN A 82 -16.11 5.56 -8.38
N GLY A 83 -15.53 4.35 -8.32
CA GLY A 83 -15.89 3.27 -9.26
C GLY A 83 -15.61 3.46 -10.75
N ALA A 84 -14.58 4.22 -11.15
CA ALA A 84 -14.10 4.21 -12.53
C ALA A 84 -12.56 4.29 -12.56
N PHE A 85 -11.92 3.17 -12.90
CA PHE A 85 -10.50 3.12 -13.17
C PHE A 85 -10.23 3.90 -14.47
N HIS A 86 -9.55 5.04 -14.40
CA HIS A 86 -9.00 5.73 -15.57
C HIS A 86 -7.49 5.85 -15.37
N VAL A 87 -6.74 5.02 -16.10
CA VAL A 87 -5.30 5.22 -16.29
C VAL A 87 -5.19 6.40 -17.25
N ALA A 88 -4.82 7.57 -16.72
CA ALA A 88 -4.38 8.68 -17.54
C ALA A 88 -2.92 8.41 -17.94
N ASP A 89 -2.74 7.73 -19.07
CA ASP A 89 -1.46 7.74 -19.77
C ASP A 89 -1.27 9.16 -20.33
N GLN A 90 -0.26 9.86 -19.83
CA GLN A 90 0.20 11.10 -20.43
C GLN A 90 1.05 10.73 -21.64
N ASP A 91 0.42 10.71 -22.83
CA ASP A 91 1.14 10.96 -24.08
C ASP A 91 0.26 11.85 -24.96
N GLY A 92 0.79 13.03 -25.28
CA GLY A 92 0.08 14.04 -26.05
C GLY A 92 0.01 13.65 -27.52
N ASN A 93 -1.17 13.82 -28.14
CA ASN A 93 -1.25 14.08 -29.57
C ASN A 93 -2.60 14.72 -29.95
N ASP A 94 -2.53 15.95 -30.44
CA ASP A 94 -3.56 16.61 -31.22
C ASP A 94 -4.00 15.74 -32.41
N GLY A 95 -5.30 15.47 -32.53
CA GLY A 95 -5.79 14.63 -33.62
C GLY A 95 -7.29 14.68 -33.79
N ALA A 96 -7.72 15.51 -34.75
CA ALA A 96 -9.09 15.66 -35.19
C ALA A 96 -9.78 14.32 -35.55
N GLY A 97 -11.09 14.24 -35.26
CA GLY A 97 -11.93 13.16 -35.80
C GLY A 97 -13.29 13.03 -35.14
N GLN A 98 -14.26 13.87 -35.52
CA GLN A 98 -15.67 13.51 -35.36
C GLN A 98 -15.99 12.22 -36.15
N PRO A 99 -16.94 11.40 -35.70
CA PRO A 99 -18.08 11.17 -36.59
C PRO A 99 -19.46 11.12 -35.88
N ARG A 100 -20.36 11.92 -36.44
CA ARG A 100 -21.72 11.57 -36.93
C ARG A 100 -22.73 10.88 -35.98
N LEU A 101 -23.75 11.69 -35.66
CA LEU A 101 -25.20 11.41 -35.80
C LEU A 101 -25.75 10.12 -35.17
N ASN A 102 -26.35 10.25 -33.99
CA ASN A 102 -27.42 9.36 -33.56
C ASN A 102 -28.65 10.22 -33.20
N GLU A 103 -29.57 10.33 -34.16
CA GLU A 103 -30.88 10.96 -33.98
C GLU A 103 -31.76 10.11 -33.04
N PRO A 104 -32.35 10.69 -31.97
CA PRO A 104 -33.43 10.02 -31.27
C PRO A 104 -34.72 10.13 -32.10
N ARG A 105 -35.30 8.98 -32.49
CA ARG A 105 -36.66 8.90 -33.05
C ARG A 105 -37.66 9.39 -32.02
N ALA A 106 -37.92 10.69 -32.03
CA ALA A 106 -39.05 11.29 -31.36
C ALA A 106 -40.34 10.84 -32.07
N ARG A 107 -41.28 10.41 -31.24
CA ARG A 107 -42.60 9.92 -31.58
C ARG A 107 -43.40 10.97 -32.36
N HIS A 108 -44.27 10.46 -33.24
CA HIS A 108 -45.50 11.08 -33.73
C HIS A 108 -45.64 12.60 -33.56
N GLY A 109 -45.49 13.28 -34.70
CA GLY A 109 -46.03 14.62 -34.87
C GLY A 109 -47.53 14.64 -34.62
N SER A 110 -47.95 15.52 -33.73
CA SER A 110 -49.28 16.10 -33.71
C SER A 110 -49.13 17.51 -33.19
N VAL A 111 -49.02 18.44 -34.12
CA VAL A 111 -49.25 19.88 -33.94
C VAL A 111 -49.80 20.40 -35.28
N PRO A 112 -50.45 21.57 -35.33
CA PRO A 112 -51.91 21.71 -35.18
C PRO A 112 -52.48 22.39 -36.46
N ASP A 113 -53.79 22.51 -36.60
CA ASP A 113 -54.33 23.74 -37.19
C ASP A 113 -55.79 23.97 -36.82
N GLN A 114 -56.11 25.24 -36.69
CA GLN A 114 -57.37 25.80 -36.20
C GLN A 114 -58.42 25.94 -37.31
N ALA A 115 -59.60 26.46 -36.90
CA ALA A 115 -60.58 27.19 -37.72
C ALA A 115 -61.48 26.29 -38.59
N LEU A 116 -62.77 26.50 -38.81
CA LEU A 116 -63.75 27.56 -38.53
C LEU A 116 -65.06 27.08 -39.19
N MET A 117 -66.23 27.34 -38.56
CA MET A 117 -67.62 27.17 -39.05
C MET A 117 -68.22 25.76 -39.12
#